data_AF-A0A7J2SVX6-F1
#
_entry.id   AF-A0A7J2SVX6-F1
#
_cell.length_a   1.000
_cell.length_b   1.000
_cell.length_c   1.000
_cell.angle_alpha   90.00
_cell.angle_beta   90.00
_cell.angle_gamma   90.00
#
_symmetry.space_group_name_H-M   'P 1'
#
loop_
_entity.id
_entity.type
_entity.pdbx_description
1 polymer ?
#
loop_
_entity_poly.entity_id
_entity_poly.type
_entity_poly.pdbx_seq_one_letter_code
_entity_poly.pdbx_strand_id
1 'polypeptide(L)'
;MVNVCDEDLLGRRLSEGDLSVEISPDYFSGEAVGLEEAMALVESAAIVNLAGEAIVGEVLRRGLAHPGAVRRIGGVPFLMIFKFQVRRWADPSPAGIRANSLNKGRPCAQCGQAQGRQ
;
A
#
# COMPACT_ATOMS: atom_id res chain seq x y z
N MET A 1 -7.27 10.86 -3.65
CA MET A 1 -7.22 9.42 -3.98
C MET A 1 -6.44 9.30 -5.27
N VAL A 2 -5.63 8.26 -5.42
CA VAL A 2 -4.89 7.98 -6.67
C VAL A 2 -5.14 6.54 -7.08
N ASN A 3 -5.33 6.33 -8.37
CA ASN A 3 -5.46 5.02 -8.99
C ASN A 3 -4.27 4.84 -9.93
N VAL A 4 -3.53 3.76 -9.79
CA VAL A 4 -2.36 3.47 -10.61
C VAL A 4 -2.48 2.04 -11.12
N CYS A 5 -2.28 1.84 -12.42
CA CYS A 5 -2.20 0.52 -13.00
C CYS A 5 -0.99 0.38 -13.91
N ASP A 6 -0.53 -0.85 -14.11
CA ASP A 6 0.40 -1.16 -15.18
C ASP A 6 -0.27 -0.85 -16.55
N GLU A 7 0.49 -0.28 -17.49
CA GLU A 7 -0.04 0.23 -18.75
C GLU A 7 -0.67 -0.87 -19.62
N ASP A 8 -0.14 -2.10 -19.56
CA ASP A 8 -0.63 -3.27 -20.30
C ASP A 8 -1.98 -3.80 -19.79
N LEU A 9 -2.47 -3.27 -18.65
CA LEU A 9 -3.78 -3.59 -18.09
C LEU A 9 -4.89 -2.66 -18.57
N LEU A 10 -4.54 -1.51 -19.15
CA LEU A 10 -5.52 -0.49 -19.51
C LEU A 10 -6.53 -1.02 -20.55
N GLY A 11 -7.82 -0.80 -20.31
CA GLY A 11 -8.91 -1.28 -21.16
C GLY A 11 -9.20 -2.78 -21.05
N ARG A 12 -8.49 -3.52 -20.20
CA ARG A 12 -8.75 -4.96 -20.00
C ARG A 12 -9.88 -5.18 -18.99
N ARG A 13 -10.63 -6.25 -19.23
CA ARG A 13 -11.61 -6.80 -18.30
C ARG A 13 -11.04 -8.07 -17.66
N LEU A 14 -10.96 -8.07 -16.35
CA LEU A 14 -10.44 -9.15 -15.52
C LEU A 14 -11.61 -9.83 -14.83
N SER A 15 -11.67 -11.15 -14.86
CA SER A 15 -12.79 -11.91 -14.29
C SER A 15 -12.28 -13.04 -13.41
N GLU A 16 -12.97 -13.29 -12.29
CA GLU A 16 -12.73 -14.40 -11.38
C GLU A 16 -14.05 -14.88 -10.77
N GLY A 17 -14.53 -16.05 -11.21
CA GLY A 17 -15.88 -16.49 -10.88
C GLY A 17 -16.91 -15.46 -11.36
N ASP A 18 -17.76 -15.00 -10.44
CA ASP A 18 -18.79 -13.99 -10.71
C ASP A 18 -18.26 -12.54 -10.63
N LEU A 19 -17.03 -12.34 -10.16
CA LEU A 19 -16.41 -11.02 -10.07
C LEU A 19 -15.85 -10.62 -11.42
N SER A 20 -16.19 -9.41 -11.88
CA SER A 20 -15.62 -8.81 -13.10
C SER A 20 -15.19 -7.38 -12.82
N VAL A 21 -13.92 -7.08 -13.11
CA VAL A 21 -13.30 -5.76 -12.92
C VAL A 21 -12.84 -5.26 -14.28
N GLU A 22 -13.27 -4.06 -14.65
CA GLU A 22 -12.81 -3.39 -15.85
C GLU A 22 -11.80 -2.31 -15.46
N ILE A 23 -10.59 -2.40 -16.02
CA ILE A 23 -9.58 -1.34 -15.90
C ILE A 23 -9.93 -0.27 -16.93
N SER A 24 -11.03 0.45 -16.66
CA SER A 24 -11.56 1.44 -17.60
C SER A 24 -10.59 2.61 -17.74
N PRO A 25 -10.29 3.05 -18.97
CA PRO A 25 -9.56 4.29 -19.20
C PRO A 25 -10.18 5.46 -18.45
N ASP A 26 -11.50 5.54 -18.31
CA ASP A 26 -12.14 6.66 -17.60
C ASP A 26 -11.74 6.73 -16.10
N TYR A 27 -11.33 5.61 -15.51
CA TYR A 27 -10.92 5.51 -14.10
C TYR A 27 -9.40 5.62 -13.91
N PHE A 28 -8.63 5.40 -14.98
CA PHE A 28 -7.15 5.35 -15.02
C PHE A 28 -6.54 6.31 -16.07
N SER A 29 -7.33 7.26 -16.61
CA SER A 29 -6.96 8.22 -17.69
C SER A 29 -6.06 9.36 -17.23
N GLY A 30 -5.19 9.08 -16.26
CA GLY A 30 -4.07 9.96 -15.96
C GLY A 30 -3.04 9.95 -17.08
N GLU A 31 -2.06 10.83 -16.97
CA GLU A 31 -0.87 10.80 -17.82
C GLU A 31 -0.08 9.51 -17.59
N ALA A 32 0.50 8.95 -18.66
CA ALA A 32 1.44 7.85 -18.53
C ALA A 32 2.70 8.36 -17.83
N VAL A 33 2.94 7.89 -16.60
CA VAL A 33 4.06 8.31 -15.76
C VAL A 33 5.06 7.17 -15.59
N GLY A 34 6.32 7.53 -15.35
CA GLY A 34 7.34 6.54 -14.99
C GLY A 34 7.11 5.96 -13.59
N LEU A 35 7.73 4.81 -13.31
CA LEU A 35 7.56 4.11 -12.03
C LEU A 35 7.89 4.98 -10.80
N GLU A 36 8.97 5.77 -10.85
CA GLU A 36 9.34 6.65 -9.73
C GLU A 36 8.30 7.77 -9.47
N GLU A 37 7.76 8.34 -10.54
CA GLU A 37 6.71 9.35 -10.44
C GLU A 37 5.40 8.74 -9.91
N ALA A 38 5.04 7.55 -10.39
CA ALA A 38 3.93 6.78 -9.84
C ALA A 38 4.11 6.56 -8.33
N MET A 39 5.32 6.22 -7.88
CA MET A 39 5.61 6.02 -6.46
C MET A 39 5.52 7.32 -5.64
N ALA A 40 5.91 8.47 -6.19
CA ALA A 40 5.70 9.76 -5.53
C ALA A 40 4.20 10.06 -5.30
N LEU A 41 3.34 9.71 -6.27
CA LEU A 41 1.89 9.82 -6.13
C LEU A 41 1.34 8.84 -5.08
N VAL A 42 1.81 7.58 -5.12
CA VAL A 42 1.46 6.54 -4.14
C VAL A 42 1.83 6.98 -2.73
N GLU A 43 2.98 7.62 -2.50
CA GLU A 43 3.45 8.04 -1.19
C GLU A 43 2.73 9.29 -0.65
N SER A 44 2.26 10.19 -1.54
CA SER A 44 1.59 11.43 -1.14
C SER A 44 0.08 11.30 -0.89
N ALA A 45 -0.61 10.35 -1.56
CA ALA A 45 -2.06 10.25 -1.49
C ALA A 45 -2.63 9.66 -0.19
N ALA A 46 -3.82 10.08 0.27
CA ALA A 46 -4.45 9.46 1.45
C ALA A 46 -5.00 8.05 1.18
N ILE A 47 -5.45 7.79 -0.05
CA ILE A 47 -6.02 6.52 -0.50
C ILE A 47 -5.42 6.20 -1.85
N VAL A 48 -4.90 4.98 -2.00
CA VAL A 48 -4.20 4.49 -3.19
C VAL A 48 -4.85 3.17 -3.62
N ASN A 49 -5.22 3.05 -4.90
CA ASN A 49 -5.67 1.81 -5.52
C ASN A 49 -4.68 1.40 -6.60
N LEU A 50 -4.17 0.17 -6.53
CA LEU A 50 -3.12 -0.34 -7.40
C LEU A 50 -3.61 -1.60 -8.13
N ALA A 51 -3.24 -1.73 -9.39
CA ALA A 51 -3.46 -2.94 -10.19
C ALA A 51 -2.24 -3.23 -11.07
N GLY A 52 -1.66 -4.43 -10.96
CA GLY A 52 -0.55 -4.86 -11.81
C GLY A 52 0.71 -5.27 -11.07
N GLU A 53 1.48 -6.15 -11.69
CA GLU A 53 2.67 -6.77 -11.08
C GLU A 53 3.79 -5.76 -10.85
N ALA A 54 4.00 -4.81 -11.77
CA ALA A 54 5.08 -3.84 -11.65
C ALA A 54 4.80 -2.87 -10.51
N ILE A 55 3.63 -2.22 -10.50
CA ILE A 55 3.31 -1.24 -9.46
C ILE A 55 3.12 -1.89 -8.07
N VAL A 56 2.41 -3.03 -7.98
CA VAL A 56 2.21 -3.71 -6.68
C VAL A 56 3.54 -4.28 -6.18
N GLY A 57 4.35 -4.87 -7.06
CA GLY A 57 5.67 -5.37 -6.71
C GLY A 57 6.57 -4.28 -6.14
N GLU A 58 6.57 -3.09 -6.76
CA GLU A 58 7.36 -1.96 -6.30
C GLU A 58 6.92 -1.45 -4.93
N VAL A 59 5.62 -1.34 -4.69
CA VAL A 59 5.05 -0.96 -3.37
C VAL A 59 5.46 -1.95 -2.27
N LEU A 60 5.40 -3.25 -2.55
CA LEU A 60 5.84 -4.27 -1.61
C LEU A 60 7.35 -4.21 -1.37
N ARG A 61 8.15 -3.98 -2.42
CA ARG A 61 9.61 -3.85 -2.34
C ARG A 61 10.01 -2.66 -1.47
N ARG A 62 9.26 -1.55 -1.53
CA ARG A 62 9.47 -0.37 -0.65
C ARG A 62 8.91 -0.54 0.77
N GLY A 63 8.23 -1.66 1.07
CA GLY A 63 7.67 -1.92 2.39
C GLY A 63 6.45 -1.07 2.73
N LEU A 64 5.77 -0.52 1.72
CA LEU A 64 4.59 0.33 1.89
C LEU A 64 3.30 -0.46 2.15
N ALA A 65 3.33 -1.78 1.92
CA ALA A 65 2.24 -2.70 2.22
C ALA A 65 2.77 -4.09 2.58
N HIS A 66 1.94 -4.87 3.27
CA HIS A 66 2.25 -6.27 3.57
C HIS A 66 1.85 -7.17 2.39
N PRO A 67 2.66 -8.18 1.99
CA PRO A 67 2.31 -9.07 0.86
C PRO A 67 0.96 -9.76 1.01
N GLY A 68 0.57 -10.10 2.25
CA GLY A 68 -0.75 -10.68 2.55
C GLY A 68 -1.94 -9.74 2.32
N ALA A 69 -1.71 -8.46 2.03
CA ALA A 69 -2.77 -7.50 1.67
C ALA A 69 -3.09 -7.52 0.16
N VAL A 70 -2.31 -8.24 -0.65
CA VAL A 70 -2.53 -8.33 -2.10
C VAL A 70 -3.67 -9.29 -2.42
N ARG A 71 -4.66 -8.80 -3.16
CA ARG A 71 -5.74 -9.60 -3.73
C ARG A 71 -5.48 -9.82 -5.20
N ARG A 72 -5.49 -11.06 -5.69
CA ARG A 72 -5.39 -11.34 -7.13
C ARG A 72 -6.77 -11.50 -7.75
N ILE A 73 -7.04 -10.92 -8.91
CA ILE A 73 -8.30 -11.09 -9.66
C ILE A 73 -7.93 -11.36 -11.11
N GLY A 74 -8.36 -12.50 -11.66
CA GLY A 74 -7.96 -12.90 -13.02
C GLY A 74 -6.43 -13.02 -13.17
N GLY A 75 -5.74 -13.42 -12.10
CA GLY A 75 -4.28 -13.50 -12.04
C GLY A 75 -3.55 -12.18 -11.75
N VAL A 76 -4.21 -11.03 -11.91
CA VAL A 76 -3.60 -9.70 -11.71
C VAL A 76 -3.66 -9.29 -10.24
N PRO A 77 -2.56 -8.79 -9.64
CA PRO A 77 -2.56 -8.32 -8.26
C PRO A 77 -3.21 -6.94 -8.13
N PHE A 78 -4.00 -6.79 -7.06
CA PHE A 78 -4.65 -5.56 -6.63
C PHE A 78 -4.27 -5.26 -5.19
N LEU A 79 -4.11 -3.98 -4.89
CA LEU A 79 -3.77 -3.52 -3.55
C LEU A 79 -4.40 -2.15 -3.27
N MET A 80 -4.99 -2.00 -2.09
CA MET A 80 -5.56 -0.73 -1.63
C MET A 80 -4.87 -0.30 -0.33
N ILE A 81 -4.39 0.94 -0.30
CA ILE A 81 -3.67 1.50 0.86
C ILE A 81 -4.44 2.70 1.41
N PHE A 82 -4.72 2.67 2.70
CA PHE A 82 -5.28 3.80 3.45
C PHE A 82 -4.22 4.40 4.37
N LYS A 83 -3.89 5.67 4.16
CA LYS A 83 -2.95 6.43 4.98
C LYS A 83 -3.70 7.42 5.85
N PHE A 84 -3.64 7.21 7.16
CA PHE A 84 -4.19 8.12 8.15
C PHE A 84 -3.16 9.20 8.47
N GLN A 85 -3.40 10.43 8.00
CA GLN A 85 -2.60 11.57 8.43
C GLN A 85 -3.04 11.99 9.84
N VAL A 86 -2.16 11.81 10.82
CA VAL A 86 -2.35 12.41 12.14
C VAL A 86 -2.09 13.92 11.98
N ARG A 87 -3.15 14.73 11.83
CA ARG A 87 -3.00 16.15 12.18
C ARG A 87 -2.61 16.15 13.66
N ARG A 88 -1.40 16.60 13.98
CA ARG A 88 -0.98 16.82 15.37
C ARG A 88 -2.00 17.77 15.99
N TRP A 89 -2.94 17.23 16.75
CA TRP A 89 -3.72 18.02 17.68
C TRP A 89 -2.72 18.54 18.71
N ALA A 90 -2.58 19.86 18.83
CA ALA A 90 -1.85 20.45 19.94
C ALA A 90 -2.63 20.08 21.21
N ASP A 91 -2.16 19.06 21.92
CA ASP A 91 -2.82 18.38 23.05
C ASP A 91 -3.03 19.35 24.22
N PRO A 92 -4.29 19.70 24.60
CA PRO A 92 -4.56 20.41 25.83
C PRO A 92 -5.58 19.61 26.64
N SER A 93 -5.24 18.45 27.24
CA SER A 93 -5.88 17.95 28.49
C SER A 93 -5.46 16.51 28.87
N PRO A 94 -5.37 16.17 30.18
CA PRO A 94 -5.29 14.78 30.63
C PRO A 94 -6.68 14.15 30.80
N ALA A 95 -6.93 13.02 30.12
CA ALA A 95 -7.65 11.81 30.56
C ALA A 95 -8.29 11.08 29.36
N GLY A 96 -7.84 9.85 29.06
CA GLY A 96 -8.47 8.98 28.05
C GLY A 96 -7.48 8.09 27.28
N ILE A 97 -7.95 6.90 26.88
CA ILE A 97 -7.16 5.80 26.29
C ILE A 97 -6.35 6.26 25.06
N ARG A 98 -5.06 5.89 25.02
CA ARG A 98 -4.15 6.14 23.87
C ARG A 98 -3.74 4.81 23.21
N ALA A 99 -3.66 4.81 21.87
CA ALA A 99 -3.04 3.73 21.10
C ALA A 99 -2.02 4.29 20.09
N ASN A 100 -0.88 3.63 19.97
CA ASN A 100 0.08 3.82 18.88
C ASN A 100 0.69 2.46 18.53
N SER A 101 0.35 1.93 17.36
CA SER A 101 1.10 0.83 16.74
C SER A 101 1.48 1.27 15.33
N LEU A 102 2.50 2.12 15.25
CA LEU A 102 3.36 2.17 14.09
C LEU A 102 4.40 1.09 14.31
N ASN A 103 4.28 -0.01 13.56
CA ASN A 103 5.23 -1.12 13.49
C ASN A 103 6.66 -0.62 13.74
N LYS A 104 7.14 -0.73 14.99
CA LYS A 104 8.50 -0.31 15.35
C LYS A 104 9.43 -1.41 14.87
N GLY A 105 9.69 -1.42 13.56
CA GLY A 105 10.93 -1.93 13.01
C GLY A 105 12.07 -1.06 13.54
N ARG A 106 12.45 -1.27 14.80
CA ARG A 106 13.82 -1.00 15.23
C ARG A 106 14.64 -2.21 14.78
N PRO A 107 15.81 -2.01 14.13
CA PRO A 107 16.69 -3.12 13.85
C PRO A 107 17.03 -3.81 15.17
N CYS A 108 16.95 -5.14 15.19
CA CYS A 108 17.58 -5.95 16.24
C CYS A 108 19.09 -5.70 16.14
N ALA A 109 19.55 -4.64 16.79
CA ALA A 109 20.96 -4.37 17.04
C ALA A 109 21.24 -4.76 18.49
N GLN A 110 21.17 -6.06 18.77
CA GLN A 110 21.80 -6.79 19.89
C GLN A 110 21.16 -8.18 20.03
N CYS A 111 21.45 -9.09 19.10
CA CYS A 111 21.58 -10.50 19.49
C CYS A 111 23.00 -10.71 20.05
N GLY A 112 23.28 -10.04 21.18
CA GLY A 112 24.48 -10.22 21.98
C GLY A 112 24.09 -10.88 23.30
N GLN A 113 24.29 -12.20 23.35
CA GLN A 113 24.51 -13.06 24.53
C GLN A 113 23.90 -12.69 25.89
N ALA A 114 23.08 -13.60 26.42
CA ALA A 114 23.14 -14.12 27.81
C ALA A 114 22.19 -15.33 27.89
N GLN A 115 22.67 -16.57 27.78
CA GLN A 115 23.04 -17.42 28.91
C GLN A 115 22.03 -17.38 30.09
N GLY A 116 21.16 -18.40 30.12
CA GLY A 116 20.86 -19.25 31.28
C GLY A 116 20.23 -18.63 32.53
N ARG A 117 19.14 -19.26 32.99
CA ARG A 117 19.05 -19.79 34.37
C ARG A 117 17.82 -20.71 34.53
N GLN A 118 18.17 -21.96 34.85
CA GLN A 118 17.47 -22.99 35.62
C GLN A 118 16.08 -23.42 35.17
#